data_AF-Q6BLM8-F1
#
_entry.id   AF-Q6BLM8-F1
#
_cell.length_a   1.000
_cell.length_b   1.000
_cell.length_c   1.000
_cell.angle_alpha   90.00
_cell.angle_beta   90.00
_cell.angle_gamma   90.00
#
_symmetry.space_group_name_H-M   'P 1'
#
loop_
_entity.id
_entity.type
_entity.pdbx_description
1 polymer ?
#
loop_
_entity_poly.entity_id
_entity_poly.type
_entity_poly.pdbx_seq_one_letter_code
_entity_poly.pdbx_strand_id
1 'polypeptide(L)'
;MKFGTLSLLALTVASVANAIPVARGDFKDIHFGIEASNSETKFDCDPIKKVDSHPHVFCVGGNDGNDVSLTLREDGSLVDQDGRGIYVNPNTGEFGNVDPWGEQQPSCGFEIKDNHLTYQGTNDWKACPSGPDIYSLARNDCTGGTDIDLKVLDPHCD
;
A
#
# COMPACT_ATOMS: atom_id res chain seq x y z
N MET A 1 -9.19 68.50 -4.33
CA MET A 1 -9.29 67.05 -4.05
C MET A 1 -9.92 66.40 -5.27
N LYS A 2 -9.15 65.63 -6.03
CA LYS A 2 -9.60 64.89 -7.22
C LYS A 2 -9.07 63.46 -7.08
N PHE A 3 -9.98 62.51 -6.92
CA PHE A 3 -9.70 61.07 -6.86
C PHE A 3 -10.02 60.43 -8.23
N GLY A 4 -9.33 59.33 -8.55
CA GLY A 4 -9.63 58.42 -9.65
C GLY A 4 -8.58 58.52 -10.77
N THR A 5 -7.94 57.44 -11.24
CA THR A 5 -8.40 56.03 -11.30
C THR A 5 -7.18 55.11 -11.34
N LEU A 6 -7.12 54.10 -10.45
CA LEU A 6 -6.19 52.98 -10.56
C LEU A 6 -6.81 51.93 -11.48
N SER A 7 -6.11 51.55 -12.53
CA SER A 7 -6.47 50.43 -13.41
C SER A 7 -6.09 49.12 -12.71
N LEU A 8 -7.08 48.32 -12.31
CA LEU A 8 -6.85 46.92 -11.93
C LEU A 8 -6.90 46.06 -13.19
N LEU A 9 -5.75 45.51 -13.59
CA LEU A 9 -5.73 44.33 -14.45
C LEU A 9 -6.35 43.16 -13.67
N ALA A 10 -7.53 42.71 -14.11
CA ALA A 10 -8.07 41.43 -13.68
C ALA A 10 -7.31 40.31 -14.38
N LEU A 11 -6.52 39.54 -13.63
CA LEU A 11 -6.02 38.24 -14.07
C LEU A 11 -7.23 37.28 -14.10
N THR A 12 -7.72 36.94 -15.29
CA THR A 12 -8.67 35.84 -15.46
C THR A 12 -7.90 34.53 -15.29
N VAL A 13 -8.05 33.89 -14.14
CA VAL A 13 -7.64 32.50 -13.94
C VAL A 13 -8.55 31.66 -14.83
N ALA A 14 -7.98 31.02 -15.85
CA ALA A 14 -8.70 30.07 -16.68
C ALA A 14 -9.21 28.93 -15.79
N SER A 15 -10.53 28.84 -15.66
CA SER A 15 -11.21 27.72 -15.03
C SER A 15 -10.80 26.43 -15.75
N VAL A 16 -10.15 25.51 -15.04
CA VAL A 16 -10.05 24.11 -15.45
C VAL A 16 -11.41 23.44 -15.27
N ALA A 17 -12.42 23.95 -15.97
CA ALA A 17 -13.69 23.27 -16.18
C ALA A 17 -13.46 22.21 -17.26
N ASN A 18 -12.90 21.06 -16.86
CA ASN A 18 -13.08 19.76 -17.52
C ASN A 18 -12.46 18.60 -16.72
N ALA A 19 -12.40 18.70 -15.40
CA ALA A 19 -12.44 17.47 -14.61
C ALA A 19 -13.88 16.94 -14.73
N ILE A 20 -14.08 15.92 -15.56
CA ILE A 20 -15.30 15.13 -15.51
C ILE A 20 -15.34 14.56 -14.09
N PRO A 21 -16.32 14.92 -13.23
CA PRO A 21 -16.50 14.20 -12.00
C PRO A 21 -16.89 12.79 -12.41
N VAL A 22 -15.95 11.85 -12.32
CA VAL A 22 -16.27 10.43 -12.37
C VAL A 22 -17.26 10.22 -11.22
N ALA A 23 -18.51 9.94 -11.57
CA ALA A 23 -19.51 9.62 -10.58
C ALA A 23 -18.98 8.44 -9.75
N ARG A 24 -18.95 8.59 -8.42
CA ARG A 24 -18.72 7.55 -7.41
C ARG A 24 -19.81 6.48 -7.50
N GLY A 25 -19.84 5.77 -8.61
CA GLY A 25 -20.76 4.68 -8.90
C GLY A 25 -19.98 3.39 -8.92
N ASP A 26 -20.16 2.60 -7.86
CA ASP A 26 -19.88 1.17 -7.78
C ASP A 26 -18.42 0.69 -7.70
N PHE A 27 -17.47 1.48 -7.19
CA PHE A 27 -16.23 0.87 -6.71
C PHE A 27 -16.54 0.10 -5.42
N LYS A 28 -16.61 -1.23 -5.53
CA LYS A 28 -16.74 -2.12 -4.38
C LYS A 28 -15.34 -2.36 -3.83
N ASP A 29 -15.16 -2.03 -2.55
CA ASP A 29 -13.97 -2.42 -1.79
C ASP A 29 -13.65 -3.90 -2.03
N ILE A 30 -12.39 -4.18 -2.38
CA ILE A 30 -11.93 -5.54 -2.69
C ILE A 30 -11.21 -6.07 -1.46
N HIS A 31 -11.78 -7.11 -0.83
CA HIS A 31 -11.18 -7.80 0.30
C HIS A 31 -10.40 -9.01 -0.18
N PHE A 32 -9.20 -9.26 0.35
CA PHE A 32 -8.36 -10.37 -0.10
C PHE A 32 -7.29 -10.74 0.93
N GLY A 33 -6.79 -11.98 0.86
CA GLY A 33 -5.56 -12.37 1.53
C GLY A 33 -4.33 -12.09 0.64
N ILE A 34 -3.14 -12.08 1.23
CA ILE A 34 -1.90 -11.98 0.46
C ILE A 34 -0.85 -12.99 0.92
N GLU A 35 -0.14 -13.55 -0.05
CA GLU A 35 1.03 -14.40 0.17
C GLU A 35 2.21 -13.92 -0.67
N ALA A 36 3.41 -14.25 -0.23
CA ALA A 36 4.60 -14.16 -1.06
C ALA A 36 4.57 -15.27 -2.12
N SER A 37 5.06 -14.95 -3.31
CA SER A 37 5.18 -15.87 -4.43
C SER A 37 6.56 -15.71 -5.06
N ASN A 38 7.36 -16.76 -4.98
CA ASN A 38 8.60 -16.93 -5.73
C ASN A 38 9.02 -18.41 -5.63
N SER A 39 8.58 -19.20 -6.60
CA SER A 39 8.77 -20.66 -6.68
C SER A 39 10.23 -21.15 -6.65
N GLU A 40 11.20 -20.26 -6.84
CA GLU A 40 12.63 -20.60 -6.77
C GLU A 40 13.21 -20.44 -5.36
N THR A 41 12.39 -20.03 -4.39
CA THR A 41 12.83 -19.64 -3.04
C THR A 41 12.00 -20.29 -1.95
N LYS A 42 12.42 -20.12 -0.70
CA LYS A 42 11.66 -20.61 0.46
C LYS A 42 10.38 -19.83 0.74
N PHE A 43 10.19 -18.67 0.10
CA PHE A 43 9.07 -17.77 0.34
C PHE A 43 7.86 -18.04 -0.54
N ASP A 44 7.89 -19.10 -1.37
CA ASP A 44 6.75 -19.45 -2.20
C ASP A 44 5.58 -19.92 -1.34
N CYS A 45 4.41 -19.29 -1.53
CA CYS A 45 3.22 -19.49 -0.71
C CYS A 45 3.42 -19.18 0.79
N ASP A 46 4.43 -18.38 1.14
CA ASP A 46 4.56 -17.91 2.52
C ASP A 46 3.51 -16.82 2.81
N PRO A 47 2.73 -16.93 3.89
CA PRO A 47 1.76 -15.91 4.26
C PRO A 47 2.45 -14.60 4.62
N ILE A 48 1.79 -13.48 4.35
CA ILE A 48 2.21 -12.19 4.92
C ILE A 48 1.58 -12.04 6.30
N LYS A 49 2.40 -11.76 7.31
CA LYS A 49 2.01 -11.77 8.72
C LYS A 49 2.02 -10.38 9.33
N LYS A 50 1.01 -10.09 10.15
CA LYS A 50 0.97 -8.97 11.08
C LYS A 50 1.34 -9.47 12.48
N VAL A 51 2.38 -8.89 13.07
CA VAL A 51 2.89 -9.28 14.39
C VAL A 51 2.91 -8.07 15.31
N ASP A 52 2.43 -8.24 16.54
CA ASP A 52 2.22 -7.15 17.49
C ASP A 52 3.52 -6.50 17.98
N SER A 53 4.63 -7.25 17.99
CA SER A 53 5.94 -6.75 18.44
C SER A 53 6.59 -5.78 17.45
N HIS A 54 6.15 -5.76 16.19
CA HIS A 54 6.61 -4.85 15.15
C HIS A 54 5.42 -4.37 14.29
N PRO A 55 4.53 -3.53 14.86
CA PRO A 55 3.22 -3.21 14.29
C PRO A 55 3.28 -2.27 13.07
N HIS A 56 4.47 -1.87 12.64
CA HIS A 56 4.69 -0.94 11.52
C HIS A 56 5.18 -1.63 10.24
N VAL A 57 5.54 -2.91 10.32
CA VAL A 57 6.07 -3.68 9.19
C VAL A 57 5.52 -5.10 9.25
N PHE A 58 5.01 -5.57 8.12
CA PHE A 58 4.57 -6.95 8.00
C PHE A 58 5.75 -7.89 7.78
N CYS A 59 5.57 -9.14 8.19
CA CYS A 59 6.54 -10.20 7.99
C CYS A 59 6.19 -11.05 6.78
N VAL A 60 7.21 -11.65 6.18
CA VAL A 60 7.07 -12.71 5.17
C VAL A 60 7.30 -14.04 5.87
N GLY A 61 6.25 -14.87 5.96
CA GLY A 61 6.28 -16.15 6.63
C GLY A 61 6.40 -16.07 8.15
N GLY A 62 6.90 -17.14 8.76
CA GLY A 62 7.06 -17.27 10.22
C GLY A 62 5.82 -17.82 10.94
N ASN A 63 6.00 -18.16 12.22
CA ASN A 63 4.95 -18.77 13.06
C ASN A 63 4.24 -17.75 13.97
N ASP A 64 4.76 -16.53 14.05
CA ASP A 64 4.21 -15.48 14.91
C ASP A 64 3.18 -14.64 14.15
N GLY A 65 2.28 -14.01 14.92
CA GLY A 65 1.27 -13.11 14.39
C GLY A 65 0.14 -13.79 13.62
N ASN A 66 -0.62 -12.97 12.88
CA ASN A 66 -1.79 -13.39 12.12
C ASN A 66 -1.60 -13.10 10.64
N ASP A 67 -2.24 -13.90 9.78
CA ASP A 67 -2.23 -13.66 8.34
C ASP A 67 -2.90 -12.32 8.02
N VAL A 68 -2.26 -11.54 7.15
CA VAL A 68 -2.76 -10.25 6.71
C VAL A 68 -3.86 -10.47 5.68
N SER A 69 -5.00 -9.86 5.95
CA SER A 69 -6.05 -9.64 4.96
C SER A 69 -6.20 -8.15 4.74
N LEU A 70 -6.40 -7.76 3.49
CA LEU A 70 -6.42 -6.38 3.04
C LEU A 70 -7.73 -6.04 2.39
N THR A 71 -8.05 -4.75 2.42
CA THR A 71 -9.13 -4.15 1.67
C THR A 71 -8.57 -3.04 0.79
N LEU A 72 -8.65 -3.20 -0.53
CA LEU A 72 -8.33 -2.16 -1.50
C LEU A 72 -9.54 -1.24 -1.69
N ARG A 73 -9.33 0.04 -1.38
CA ARG A 73 -10.32 1.11 -1.50
C ARG A 73 -10.26 1.77 -2.87
N GLU A 74 -11.33 2.48 -3.22
CA GLU A 74 -11.47 3.25 -4.47
C GLU A 74 -10.34 4.25 -4.72
N ASP A 75 -9.80 4.85 -3.66
CA ASP A 75 -8.70 5.82 -3.74
C ASP A 75 -7.31 5.17 -3.93
N GLY A 76 -7.26 3.85 -4.10
CA GLY A 76 -6.03 3.08 -4.23
C GLY A 76 -5.25 3.00 -2.92
N SER A 77 -5.88 3.25 -1.76
CA SER A 77 -5.32 2.95 -0.45
C SER A 77 -5.72 1.56 0.03
N LEU A 78 -4.96 1.01 0.98
CA LEU A 78 -5.26 -0.25 1.64
C LEU A 78 -5.57 -0.04 3.12
N VAL A 79 -6.44 -0.89 3.66
CA VAL A 79 -6.53 -1.16 5.10
C VAL A 79 -6.42 -2.64 5.39
N ASP A 80 -5.93 -2.97 6.58
CA ASP A 80 -5.90 -4.35 7.07
C ASP A 80 -7.26 -4.82 7.62
N GLN A 81 -7.29 -6.06 8.10
CA GLN A 81 -8.46 -6.68 8.74
C GLN A 81 -8.99 -5.95 9.99
N ASP A 82 -8.18 -5.08 10.60
CA ASP A 82 -8.57 -4.27 11.77
C ASP A 82 -9.00 -2.85 11.37
N GLY A 83 -9.05 -2.56 10.07
CA GLY A 83 -9.39 -1.25 9.51
C GLY A 83 -8.27 -0.22 9.59
N ARG A 84 -7.03 -0.64 9.91
CA ARG A 84 -5.88 0.26 10.01
C ARG A 84 -5.24 0.45 8.64
N GLY A 85 -4.94 1.70 8.30
CA GLY A 85 -4.26 2.09 7.07
C GLY A 85 -2.95 1.35 6.84
N ILE A 86 -2.64 1.07 5.57
CA ILE A 86 -1.34 0.56 5.16
C ILE A 86 -0.47 1.71 4.66
N TYR A 87 0.81 1.67 4.99
CA TYR A 87 1.82 2.63 4.60
C TYR A 87 3.03 1.93 3.98
N VAL A 88 3.55 2.53 2.92
CA VAL A 88 4.87 2.22 2.35
C VAL A 88 5.82 3.32 2.79
N ASN A 89 6.81 2.97 3.60
CA ASN A 89 7.79 3.94 4.06
C ASN A 89 8.70 4.41 2.90
N PRO A 90 8.72 5.70 2.54
CA PRO A 90 9.50 6.18 1.42
C PRO A 90 11.01 6.13 1.66
N ASN A 91 11.44 6.05 2.93
CA ASN A 91 12.85 5.99 3.30
C ASN A 91 13.35 4.55 3.43
N THR A 92 12.52 3.65 3.97
CA THR A 92 12.90 2.27 4.28
C THR A 92 12.25 1.23 3.39
N GLY A 93 11.34 1.61 2.49
CA GLY A 93 10.58 0.69 1.64
C GLY A 93 9.63 -0.26 2.38
N GLU A 94 9.62 -0.25 3.71
CA GLU A 94 8.83 -1.16 4.55
C GLU A 94 7.34 -1.00 4.28
N PHE A 95 6.65 -2.14 4.23
CA PHE A 95 5.22 -2.24 4.02
C PHE A 95 4.56 -2.76 5.30
N GLY A 96 3.62 -1.98 5.84
CA GLY A 96 2.90 -2.35 7.05
C GLY A 96 1.87 -1.31 7.42
N ASN A 97 1.39 -1.33 8.66
CA ASN A 97 0.39 -0.36 9.07
C ASN A 97 0.97 1.05 9.29
N VAL A 98 0.15 2.07 9.02
CA VAL A 98 0.38 3.45 9.50
C VAL A 98 0.65 3.44 11.00
N ASP A 99 1.45 4.37 11.52
CA ASP A 99 1.67 4.49 12.96
C ASP A 99 0.36 4.62 13.77
N PRO A 100 0.33 4.15 15.04
CA PRO A 100 -0.89 4.17 15.85
C PRO A 100 -1.24 5.57 16.38
N TRP A 101 -0.35 6.56 16.21
CA TRP A 101 -0.54 7.93 16.70
C TRP A 101 -1.27 8.83 15.69
N GLY A 102 -1.49 8.34 14.47
CA GLY A 102 -2.39 8.95 13.48
C GLY A 102 -1.77 10.12 12.70
N GLU A 103 -0.47 10.33 12.82
CA GLU A 103 0.26 11.31 12.01
C GLU A 103 0.48 10.76 10.58
N GLN A 104 0.72 9.44 10.51
CA GLN A 104 0.72 8.55 9.36
C GLN A 104 -0.56 8.55 8.51
N GLN A 105 -0.58 9.16 7.31
CA GLN A 105 -1.64 8.87 6.32
C GLN A 105 -1.35 7.57 5.56
N PRO A 106 -2.38 6.77 5.21
CA PRO A 106 -2.21 5.59 4.38
C PRO A 106 -1.61 5.95 3.02
N SER A 107 -0.79 5.04 2.48
CA SER A 107 -0.26 5.20 1.13
C SER A 107 -1.36 4.93 0.10
N CYS A 108 -1.39 5.72 -0.97
CA CYS A 108 -2.23 5.51 -2.15
C CYS A 108 -1.39 5.00 -3.33
N GLY A 109 -2.07 4.46 -4.35
CA GLY A 109 -1.45 3.93 -5.57
C GLY A 109 -1.30 2.42 -5.58
N PHE A 110 -2.02 1.71 -4.71
CA PHE A 110 -2.14 0.26 -4.77
C PHE A 110 -3.12 -0.16 -5.86
N GLU A 111 -2.76 -1.22 -6.58
CA GLU A 111 -3.59 -1.82 -7.62
C GLU A 111 -3.40 -3.34 -7.60
N ILE A 112 -4.46 -4.08 -7.94
CA ILE A 112 -4.35 -5.52 -8.22
C ILE A 112 -4.22 -5.68 -9.74
N LYS A 113 -3.10 -6.26 -10.18
CA LYS A 113 -2.83 -6.51 -11.59
C LYS A 113 -2.34 -7.94 -11.77
N ASP A 114 -2.94 -8.68 -12.69
CA ASP A 114 -2.58 -10.07 -12.98
C ASP A 114 -2.50 -10.94 -11.71
N ASN A 115 -3.45 -10.75 -10.78
CA ASN A 115 -3.52 -11.39 -9.47
C ASN A 115 -2.37 -11.07 -8.49
N HIS A 116 -1.66 -9.96 -8.70
CA HIS A 116 -0.62 -9.48 -7.81
C HIS A 116 -0.93 -8.08 -7.29
N LEU A 117 -0.61 -7.82 -6.04
CA LEU A 117 -0.65 -6.50 -5.46
C LEU A 117 0.55 -5.70 -5.96
N THR A 118 0.28 -4.58 -6.61
CA THR A 118 1.28 -3.65 -7.12
C THR A 118 1.15 -2.31 -6.41
N TYR A 119 2.22 -1.52 -6.41
CA TYR A 119 2.21 -0.18 -5.85
C TYR A 119 2.89 0.79 -6.82
N GLN A 120 2.21 1.88 -7.16
CA GLN A 120 2.66 2.85 -8.15
C GLN A 120 3.04 2.20 -9.50
N GLY A 121 2.31 1.15 -9.88
CA GLY A 121 2.51 0.43 -11.13
C GLY A 121 3.69 -0.55 -11.14
N THR A 122 4.38 -0.76 -10.01
CA THR A 122 5.49 -1.71 -9.90
C THR A 122 5.16 -2.91 -9.01
N ASN A 123 5.86 -4.00 -9.28
CA ASN A 123 5.84 -5.23 -8.50
C ASN A 123 7.29 -5.57 -8.11
N ASP A 124 7.79 -4.87 -7.10
CA ASP A 124 9.20 -4.83 -6.67
C ASP A 124 9.33 -5.15 -5.18
N TRP A 125 8.52 -6.09 -4.70
CA TRP A 125 8.51 -6.52 -3.29
C TRP A 125 9.68 -7.43 -2.97
N LYS A 126 10.09 -7.40 -1.71
CA LYS A 126 11.23 -8.17 -1.18
C LYS A 126 10.95 -8.69 0.21
N ALA A 127 11.41 -9.91 0.46
CA ALA A 127 11.59 -10.45 1.80
C ALA A 127 12.99 -10.07 2.30
N CYS A 128 13.04 -9.12 3.25
CA CYS A 128 14.28 -8.58 3.78
C CYS A 128 14.64 -9.20 5.13
N PRO A 129 15.81 -9.85 5.28
CA PRO A 129 16.23 -10.39 6.57
C PRO A 129 16.25 -9.32 7.68
N SER A 130 15.56 -9.58 8.78
CA SER A 130 15.51 -8.70 9.96
C SER A 130 15.84 -9.43 11.27
N GLY A 131 16.12 -10.73 11.20
CA GLY A 131 16.62 -11.57 12.29
C GLY A 131 16.86 -13.01 11.82
N PRO A 132 17.29 -13.91 12.72
CA PRO A 132 17.38 -15.34 12.39
C PRO A 132 16.01 -15.87 11.97
N ASP A 133 15.87 -16.24 10.70
CA ASP A 133 14.61 -16.69 10.07
C ASP A 133 13.43 -15.72 10.20
N ILE A 134 13.69 -14.41 10.35
CA ILE A 134 12.68 -13.36 10.37
C ILE A 134 12.91 -12.44 9.17
N TYR A 135 11.84 -12.17 8.43
CA TYR A 135 11.88 -11.38 7.20
C TYR A 135 10.80 -10.31 7.23
N SER A 136 11.21 -9.06 7.01
CA SER A 136 10.32 -7.92 6.84
C SER A 136 9.93 -7.78 5.37
N LEU A 137 8.67 -7.43 5.11
CA LEU A 137 8.18 -7.10 3.78
C LEU A 137 8.53 -5.65 3.43
N ALA A 138 9.26 -5.45 2.33
CA ALA A 138 9.66 -4.14 1.87
C ALA A 138 9.74 -4.05 0.33
N ARG A 139 9.99 -2.86 -0.21
CA ARG A 139 10.19 -2.60 -1.66
C ARG A 139 11.57 -2.08 -2.03
N ASN A 140 12.38 -1.70 -1.05
CA ASN A 140 13.75 -1.25 -1.28
C ASN A 140 14.73 -2.42 -1.23
N ASP A 141 15.87 -2.28 -1.90
CA ASP A 141 16.95 -3.25 -1.77
C ASP A 141 17.49 -3.31 -0.33
N CYS A 142 17.74 -4.53 0.12
CA CYS A 142 18.31 -4.85 1.42
C CYS A 142 19.36 -5.95 1.28
N THR A 143 20.33 -5.99 2.19
CA THR A 143 21.40 -7.01 2.13
C THR A 143 20.81 -8.40 2.41
N GLY A 144 20.95 -9.31 1.45
CA GLY A 144 20.36 -10.66 1.53
C GLY A 144 18.86 -10.69 1.28
N GLY A 145 18.28 -9.60 0.75
CA GLY A 145 16.89 -9.55 0.31
C GLY A 145 16.62 -10.54 -0.81
N THR A 146 15.42 -11.11 -0.80
CA THR A 146 14.93 -11.99 -1.86
C THR A 146 13.73 -11.34 -2.53
N ASP A 147 13.75 -11.22 -3.85
CA ASP A 147 12.61 -10.70 -4.62
C ASP A 147 11.43 -11.65 -4.46
N ILE A 148 10.24 -11.09 -4.25
CA ILE A 148 8.98 -11.83 -4.16
C ILE A 148 7.90 -11.05 -4.88
N ASP A 149 6.88 -11.74 -5.37
CA ASP A 149 5.63 -11.13 -5.76
C ASP A 149 4.64 -11.21 -4.59
N LEU A 150 3.74 -10.23 -4.47
CA LEU A 150 2.61 -10.33 -3.53
C LEU A 150 1.39 -10.83 -4.27
N LYS A 151 1.14 -12.14 -4.18
CA LYS A 151 0.01 -12.78 -4.84
C LYS A 151 -1.26 -12.56 -4.02
N VAL A 152 -2.30 -12.11 -4.71
CA VAL A 152 -3.63 -11.92 -4.14
C VAL A 152 -4.30 -13.29 -4.04
N LEU A 153 -4.78 -13.59 -2.83
CA LEU A 153 -5.61 -14.74 -2.56
C LEU A 153 -7.07 -14.27 -2.62
N ASP A 154 -7.79 -14.79 -3.61
CA ASP A 154 -9.21 -14.51 -3.79
C ASP A 154 -9.95 -14.83 -2.46
N PRO A 155 -10.80 -13.92 -1.94
CA PRO A 155 -11.41 -14.11 -0.63
C PRO A 155 -12.23 -15.39 -0.45
N HIS A 156 -12.57 -16.18 -1.49
CA HIS A 156 -13.34 -17.42 -1.35
C HIS A 156 -12.93 -18.55 -2.31
N CYS A 157 -12.46 -19.67 -1.74
CA CYS A 157 -13.00 -21.02 -1.97
C CYS A 157 -12.82 -21.83 -0.68
N ASP A 158 -13.92 -21.96 0.08
CA ASP A 158 -14.19 -22.77 1.28
C ASP A 158 -13.44 -22.48 2.60
#